data_AF-A0A9E0PL19-F1
#
_entry.id   AF-A0A9E0PL19-F1
#
_cell.length_a   1.000
_cell.length_b   1.000
_cell.length_c   1.000
_cell.angle_alpha   90.00
_cell.angle_beta   90.00
_cell.angle_gamma   90.00
#
_symmetry.space_group_name_H-M   'P 1'
#
loop_
_entity.id
_entity.type
_entity.pdbx_description
1 polymer ?
#
loop_
_entity_poly.entity_id
_entity_poly.type
_entity_poly.pdbx_seq_one_letter_code
_entity_poly.pdbx_strand_id
1 'polypeptide(L)'
;MSKAASTTTKAAQNVKAGPQAVADVASGGENQVITIDVMANDAGGGGKALWSLDQTNPGVYTAPGTAMTLASGATVRFEGGKVVYDPGQAFDHLGQGEVGADSFTYAIRMGNGVVSYATVTVTLNGESDGPVDEYLVGTEGDDTIHGMGGHDHISSGGGNDYIDFAHGVADGGAGNDTIVASGPAGGFFVGVTLEGGDGNDVLTLEGGAGFIVFGDVYGGAGDDVINFGGAGDLNPRLAPGSGADTINLSATAATGSASIQFGPGEFGAGDVIQGVGSASDYLDIRTEGDGNLTVAGSSWTFNGETVSVAGIDRLGFYTDQNGDFAINNNFDFSAATGLTEIEVRAGRGSDHFVAPTSGEAATRFIINEDTTGDSFTGGGGFDLLTIMATTGSPHVFHINGPGGGLVGGVQVVGADRIEAYLGGAGGEVIAAGDLTGVVAVTFDAYPFFTAMVDFSGVTGSATLDYRAGGYESVFTGESIVIGTKNDDVIRTARGNDTITGGAGDDRIDLSNGNFRGDYGSDRVVVGPGSGHDQLFGFRPGAGPGHDVIDLSAYGFSSLAQVLNAAEGDGAYGIRIQLDGANSITVADISMNEFTADNFVFI
;
A
#
# COMPACT_ATOMS: atom_id res chain seq x y z
N MET A 1 26.77 106.27 56.28
CA MET A 1 26.77 104.87 55.77
C MET A 1 25.35 104.51 55.40
N SER A 2 25.12 104.27 54.11
CA SER A 2 23.81 104.02 53.50
C SER A 2 23.65 102.55 53.10
N LYS A 3 22.38 102.11 53.07
CA LYS A 3 21.80 101.07 52.19
C LYS A 3 22.29 99.63 52.40
N ALA A 4 21.47 98.60 52.23
CA ALA A 4 20.04 98.45 51.97
C ALA A 4 19.67 97.00 52.32
N ALA A 5 18.41 96.79 52.70
CA ALA A 5 17.81 95.47 52.78
C ALA A 5 17.86 94.79 51.40
N SER A 6 18.25 93.52 51.38
CA SER A 6 18.09 92.62 50.23
C SER A 6 17.06 91.56 50.59
N THR A 7 15.84 91.78 50.15
CA THR A 7 14.79 90.78 50.04
C THR A 7 15.08 89.93 48.80
N THR A 8 15.50 88.68 48.98
CA THR A 8 15.43 87.68 47.91
C THR A 8 14.09 86.97 48.00
N THR A 9 13.21 87.39 47.09
CA THR A 9 11.91 86.83 46.78
C THR A 9 12.04 85.34 46.47
N LYS A 10 11.27 84.53 47.21
CA LYS A 10 10.96 83.14 46.87
C LYS A 10 10.14 83.18 45.58
N ALA A 11 10.78 83.03 44.43
CA ALA A 11 10.07 82.75 43.19
C ALA A 11 9.51 81.32 43.31
N ALA A 12 8.24 81.23 43.72
CA ALA A 12 7.44 80.03 43.53
C ALA A 12 7.43 79.73 42.03
N GLN A 13 8.18 78.72 41.62
CA GLN A 13 7.95 78.03 40.36
C GLN A 13 6.55 77.43 40.45
N ASN A 14 5.64 78.06 39.71
CA ASN A 14 4.22 77.78 39.64
C ASN A 14 4.04 76.49 38.81
N VAL A 15 4.41 75.33 39.38
CA VAL A 15 4.26 74.03 38.71
C VAL A 15 2.85 73.50 39.00
N LYS A 16 1.95 73.71 38.03
CA LYS A 16 0.62 73.11 37.82
C LYS A 16 -0.10 72.55 39.07
N ALA A 17 -1.09 73.30 39.57
CA ALA A 17 -1.99 72.89 40.66
C ALA A 17 -3.08 71.84 40.26
N GLY A 18 -2.89 71.10 39.16
CA GLY A 18 -3.82 70.10 38.66
C GLY A 18 -3.20 68.70 38.62
N PRO A 19 -4.00 67.66 38.36
CA PRO A 19 -3.46 66.32 38.15
C PRO A 19 -2.55 66.33 36.91
N GLN A 20 -1.47 65.56 36.97
CA GLN A 20 -0.51 65.40 35.87
C GLN A 20 -0.22 63.91 35.75
N ALA A 21 -1.00 63.26 34.89
CA ALA A 21 -0.76 61.88 34.48
C ALA A 21 0.51 61.83 33.63
N VAL A 22 1.38 60.85 33.86
CA VAL A 22 2.62 60.62 33.13
C VAL A 22 2.58 59.22 32.52
N ALA A 23 3.16 59.05 31.34
CA ALA A 23 3.17 57.75 30.69
C ALA A 23 3.95 56.72 31.52
N ASP A 24 3.44 55.49 31.54
CA ASP A 24 3.99 54.38 32.28
C ASP A 24 4.44 53.27 31.34
N VAL A 25 5.37 52.47 31.83
CA VAL A 25 5.83 51.25 31.14
C VAL A 25 5.76 50.07 32.11
N ALA A 26 5.39 48.91 31.58
CA ALA A 26 5.43 47.65 32.29
C ALA A 26 5.92 46.55 31.37
N SER A 27 6.44 45.47 31.96
CA SER A 27 6.86 44.29 31.22
C SER A 27 6.57 43.03 32.01
N GLY A 28 6.22 41.95 31.33
CA GLY A 28 5.97 40.63 31.94
C GLY A 28 6.02 39.51 30.89
N GLY A 29 5.76 38.28 31.33
CA GLY A 29 5.47 37.17 30.42
C GLY A 29 4.11 37.34 29.75
N GLU A 30 3.93 36.76 28.58
CA GLU A 30 2.67 36.85 27.82
C GLU A 30 1.46 36.26 28.54
N ASN A 31 1.67 35.29 29.44
CA ASN A 31 0.64 34.67 30.28
C ASN A 31 0.56 35.28 31.70
N GLN A 32 1.35 36.32 31.95
CA GLN A 32 1.47 36.90 33.28
C GLN A 32 0.44 38.01 33.50
N VAL A 33 -0.35 37.89 34.57
CA VAL A 33 -1.14 39.03 35.08
C VAL A 33 -0.21 40.07 35.69
N ILE A 34 -0.18 41.28 35.11
CA ILE A 34 0.74 42.36 35.48
C ILE A 34 0.00 43.40 36.34
N THR A 35 0.54 43.71 37.52
CA THR A 35 0.02 44.80 38.37
C THR A 35 0.91 46.04 38.26
N ILE A 36 0.33 47.16 37.82
CA ILE A 36 1.02 48.38 37.41
C ILE A 36 0.65 49.54 38.35
N ASP A 37 1.66 50.16 38.95
CA ASP A 37 1.50 51.36 39.78
C ASP A 37 1.61 52.63 38.94
N VAL A 38 0.58 52.91 38.15
CA VAL A 38 0.52 54.11 37.28
C VAL A 38 0.54 55.42 38.06
N MET A 39 0.29 55.40 39.37
CA MET A 39 0.25 56.60 40.21
C MET A 39 1.64 57.04 40.71
N ALA A 40 2.67 56.22 40.47
CA ALA A 40 3.99 56.37 41.09
C ALA A 40 4.79 57.57 40.57
N ASN A 41 4.70 57.87 39.27
CA ASN A 41 5.36 58.99 38.60
C ASN A 41 4.42 60.21 38.40
N ASP A 42 3.13 60.06 38.73
CA ASP A 42 2.13 61.11 38.59
C ASP A 42 2.26 62.25 39.60
N ALA A 43 2.02 63.49 39.15
CA ALA A 43 1.97 64.68 40.00
C ALA A 43 0.52 65.19 40.21
N GLY A 44 0.35 66.12 41.16
CA GLY A 44 -0.98 66.67 41.54
C GLY A 44 -1.29 66.66 43.04
N GLY A 45 -0.33 66.23 43.89
CA GLY A 45 -0.51 66.16 45.35
C GLY A 45 -1.43 65.02 45.79
N GLY A 46 -1.71 64.92 47.10
CA GLY A 46 -2.47 63.81 47.70
C GLY A 46 -3.98 63.77 47.40
N GLY A 47 -4.50 64.72 46.61
CA GLY A 47 -5.91 64.80 46.24
C GLY A 47 -6.26 64.13 44.90
N LYS A 48 -5.28 63.53 44.22
CA LYS A 48 -5.46 62.81 42.95
C LYS A 48 -5.88 61.35 43.22
N ALA A 49 -6.75 60.81 42.38
CA ALA A 49 -7.16 59.41 42.44
C ALA A 49 -7.34 58.84 41.02
N LEU A 50 -7.20 57.52 40.88
CA LEU A 50 -7.58 56.80 39.65
C LEU A 50 -9.05 57.05 39.33
N TRP A 51 -9.33 57.28 38.04
CA TRP A 51 -10.64 57.72 37.57
C TRP A 51 -11.20 56.86 36.45
N SER A 52 -10.44 56.60 35.37
CA SER A 52 -10.96 55.94 34.17
C SER A 52 -9.96 54.99 33.53
N LEU A 53 -10.48 53.90 32.97
CA LEU A 53 -9.84 53.00 32.00
C LEU A 53 -10.64 52.96 30.68
N ASP A 54 -11.59 53.87 30.48
CA ASP A 54 -12.35 53.96 29.23
C ASP A 54 -11.46 54.52 28.12
N GLN A 55 -11.17 53.66 27.13
CA GLN A 55 -10.29 53.98 26.00
C GLN A 55 -10.92 55.03 25.05
N THR A 56 -12.24 55.16 25.06
CA THR A 56 -13.00 56.08 24.18
C THR A 56 -13.35 57.38 24.87
N ASN A 57 -13.51 57.36 26.19
CA ASN A 57 -13.88 58.52 26.98
C ASN A 57 -13.21 58.53 28.38
N PRO A 58 -11.93 58.91 28.48
CA PRO A 58 -11.18 58.95 29.75
C PRO A 58 -11.77 59.89 30.82
N GLY A 59 -12.80 60.67 30.49
CA GLY A 59 -13.55 61.49 31.44
C GLY A 59 -14.62 60.73 32.23
N VAL A 60 -14.96 59.49 31.84
CA VAL A 60 -16.00 58.67 32.49
C VAL A 60 -15.39 57.81 33.60
N TYR A 61 -16.05 57.75 34.75
CA TYR A 61 -15.56 56.95 35.87
C TYR A 61 -15.63 55.45 35.60
N THR A 62 -14.53 54.74 35.84
CA THR A 62 -14.48 53.27 35.86
C THR A 62 -14.42 52.81 37.32
N ALA A 63 -15.43 52.04 37.76
CA ALA A 63 -15.46 51.53 39.13
C ALA A 63 -14.37 50.45 39.36
N PRO A 64 -13.69 50.43 40.52
CA PRO A 64 -12.74 49.37 40.86
C PRO A 64 -13.33 47.97 40.69
N GLY A 65 -12.52 47.05 40.15
CA GLY A 65 -12.92 45.68 39.79
C GLY A 65 -13.65 45.56 38.46
N THR A 66 -14.06 46.65 37.80
CA THR A 66 -14.66 46.59 36.46
C THR A 66 -13.58 46.34 35.42
N ALA A 67 -13.64 45.21 34.73
CA ALA A 67 -12.75 44.89 33.63
C ALA A 67 -13.19 45.60 32.33
N MET A 68 -12.23 46.20 31.65
CA MET A 68 -12.39 46.78 30.31
C MET A 68 -11.56 45.94 29.33
N THR A 69 -12.15 45.51 28.23
CA THR A 69 -11.46 44.77 27.17
C THR A 69 -10.78 45.76 26.21
N LEU A 70 -9.51 45.51 25.90
CA LEU A 70 -8.71 46.25 24.94
C LEU A 70 -8.92 45.71 23.52
N ALA A 71 -8.39 46.40 22.51
CA ALA A 71 -8.47 45.95 21.13
C ALA A 71 -7.72 44.63 20.87
N SER A 72 -6.67 44.37 21.65
CA SER A 72 -5.93 43.10 21.66
C SER A 72 -6.76 41.92 22.19
N GLY A 73 -7.85 42.17 22.92
CA GLY A 73 -8.58 41.14 23.67
C GLY A 73 -8.15 41.02 25.15
N ALA A 74 -7.00 41.60 25.53
CA ALA A 74 -6.56 41.70 26.92
C ALA A 74 -7.53 42.53 27.77
N THR A 75 -7.49 42.38 29.10
CA THR A 75 -8.35 43.15 30.02
C THR A 75 -7.56 44.00 31.00
N VAL A 76 -8.11 45.18 31.33
CA VAL A 76 -7.58 46.08 32.36
C VAL A 76 -8.64 46.40 33.40
N ARG A 77 -8.24 46.45 34.67
CA ARG A 77 -9.12 46.84 35.79
C ARG A 77 -8.35 47.57 36.88
N PHE A 78 -9.06 48.40 37.66
CA PHE A 78 -8.48 48.95 38.88
C PHE A 78 -8.63 47.96 40.04
N GLU A 79 -7.53 47.66 40.72
CA GLU A 79 -7.51 46.77 41.89
C GLU A 79 -6.45 47.25 42.89
N GLY A 80 -6.79 47.37 44.17
CA GLY A 80 -5.84 47.78 45.20
C GLY A 80 -5.19 49.16 45.00
N GLY A 81 -5.84 50.07 44.24
CA GLY A 81 -5.27 51.38 43.91
C GLY A 81 -4.22 51.35 42.79
N LYS A 82 -4.10 50.23 42.09
CA LYS A 82 -3.24 50.01 40.92
C LYS A 82 -4.08 49.61 39.72
N VAL A 83 -3.46 49.51 38.55
CA VAL A 83 -4.07 48.89 37.37
C VAL A 83 -3.58 47.45 37.29
N VAL A 84 -4.49 46.50 37.11
CA VAL A 84 -4.16 45.12 36.76
C VAL A 84 -4.43 44.95 35.28
N TYR A 85 -3.41 44.55 34.54
CA TYR A 85 -3.43 44.16 33.14
C TYR A 85 -3.36 42.63 33.08
N ASP A 86 -4.31 42.02 32.38
CA ASP A 86 -4.41 40.58 32.19
C ASP A 86 -4.41 40.29 30.68
N PRO A 87 -3.31 39.75 30.13
CA PRO A 87 -3.19 39.43 28.71
C PRO A 87 -4.24 38.40 28.25
N GLY A 88 -4.72 37.52 29.14
CA GLY A 88 -5.61 36.43 28.77
C GLY A 88 -4.94 35.45 27.80
N GLN A 89 -5.52 35.32 26.61
CA GLN A 89 -5.01 34.50 25.49
C GLN A 89 -4.59 35.36 24.29
N ALA A 90 -4.52 36.68 24.47
CA ALA A 90 -4.33 37.63 23.37
C ALA A 90 -2.92 37.56 22.75
N PHE A 91 -1.96 36.98 23.46
CA PHE A 91 -0.55 37.01 23.10
C PHE A 91 0.11 35.64 23.08
N ASP A 92 -0.63 34.54 23.24
CA ASP A 92 -0.11 33.16 23.28
C ASP A 92 0.62 32.72 22.01
N HIS A 93 0.52 33.51 20.94
CA HIS A 93 1.25 33.32 19.69
C HIS A 93 2.73 33.73 19.76
N LEU A 94 3.22 34.37 20.83
CA LEU A 94 4.64 34.75 20.90
C LEU A 94 5.47 33.58 21.41
N GLY A 95 6.37 33.07 20.56
CA GLY A 95 7.29 32.02 20.97
C GLY A 95 8.39 32.51 21.94
N GLN A 96 9.15 31.57 22.52
CA GLN A 96 10.26 31.90 23.41
C GLN A 96 11.27 32.88 22.76
N GLY A 97 11.36 34.08 23.32
CA GLY A 97 12.28 35.13 22.87
C GLY A 97 11.67 36.14 21.90
N GLU A 98 10.43 35.93 21.46
CA GLU A 98 9.63 36.93 20.77
C GLU A 98 9.07 37.96 21.76
N VAL A 99 8.70 39.13 21.23
CA VAL A 99 8.26 40.27 22.05
C VAL A 99 7.05 40.94 21.39
N GLY A 100 5.95 40.99 22.12
CA GLY A 100 4.74 41.74 21.77
C GLY A 100 4.60 43.03 22.58
N ALA A 101 3.70 43.90 22.14
CA ALA A 101 3.37 45.13 22.85
C ALA A 101 1.88 45.44 22.81
N ASP A 102 1.34 45.88 23.95
CA ASP A 102 0.00 46.44 24.07
C ASP A 102 0.05 47.84 24.70
N SER A 103 -1.00 48.63 24.50
CA SER A 103 -1.11 49.95 25.12
C SER A 103 -2.55 50.31 25.49
N PHE A 104 -2.71 50.99 26.62
CA PHE A 104 -4.01 51.49 27.06
C PHE A 104 -3.88 52.85 27.76
N THR A 105 -4.96 53.60 27.76
CA THR A 105 -5.09 54.91 28.42
C THR A 105 -5.67 54.74 29.82
N TYR A 106 -5.13 55.48 30.80
CA TYR A 106 -5.72 55.66 32.12
C TYR A 106 -5.90 57.14 32.45
N ALA A 107 -6.87 57.46 33.30
CA ALA A 107 -7.10 58.81 33.78
C ALA A 107 -7.04 58.93 35.30
N ILE A 108 -6.49 60.04 35.78
CA ILE A 108 -6.53 60.49 37.17
C ILE A 108 -7.37 61.76 37.30
N ARG A 109 -8.03 61.91 38.44
CA ARG A 109 -8.90 63.05 38.73
C ARG A 109 -8.63 63.63 40.10
N MET A 110 -8.70 64.95 40.19
CA MET A 110 -8.66 65.69 41.46
C MET A 110 -10.06 65.80 42.07
N GLY A 111 -10.16 66.00 43.38
CA GLY A 111 -11.44 66.21 44.07
C GLY A 111 -12.28 67.41 43.57
N ASN A 112 -11.65 68.38 42.90
CA ASN A 112 -12.35 69.51 42.24
C ASN A 112 -12.87 69.17 40.83
N GLY A 113 -12.64 67.94 40.38
CA GLY A 113 -13.18 67.37 39.16
C GLY A 113 -12.29 67.46 37.91
N VAL A 114 -11.13 68.10 37.99
CA VAL A 114 -10.16 68.19 36.88
C VAL A 114 -9.56 66.81 36.59
N VAL A 115 -9.51 66.40 35.33
CA VAL A 115 -8.99 65.11 34.84
C VAL A 115 -7.68 65.31 34.08
N SER A 116 -6.74 64.39 34.22
CA SER A 116 -5.55 64.21 33.38
C SER A 116 -5.42 62.74 33.03
N TYR A 117 -4.97 62.41 31.83
CA TYR A 117 -4.79 61.03 31.39
C TYR A 117 -3.44 60.84 30.70
N ALA A 118 -2.95 59.60 30.71
CA ALA A 118 -1.71 59.17 30.07
C ALA A 118 -1.86 57.72 29.61
N THR A 119 -0.85 57.22 28.90
CA THR A 119 -0.83 55.87 28.36
C THR A 119 0.12 54.98 29.15
N VAL A 120 -0.23 53.71 29.26
CA VAL A 120 0.66 52.64 29.67
C VAL A 120 1.07 51.86 28.44
N THR A 121 2.36 51.55 28.30
CA THR A 121 2.88 50.61 27.32
C THR A 121 3.32 49.34 28.03
N VAL A 122 2.77 48.20 27.64
CA VAL A 122 3.09 46.89 28.21
C VAL A 122 3.89 46.09 27.18
N THR A 123 5.08 45.65 27.55
CA THR A 123 5.92 44.75 26.75
C THR A 123 5.75 43.31 27.25
N LEU A 124 5.31 42.42 26.37
CA LEU A 124 5.11 41.00 26.69
C LEU A 124 6.22 40.18 26.06
N ASN A 125 6.87 39.35 26.86
CA ASN A 125 7.92 38.45 26.38
C ASN A 125 7.29 37.07 26.20
N GLY A 126 7.47 36.49 25.01
CA GLY A 126 7.06 35.12 24.74
C GLY A 126 7.79 34.14 25.63
N GLU A 127 7.02 33.26 26.26
CA GLU A 127 7.51 32.12 27.04
C GLU A 127 7.50 30.87 26.15
N SER A 128 8.10 29.77 26.64
CA SER A 128 8.00 28.50 25.91
C SER A 128 6.69 27.84 26.33
N ASP A 129 5.61 28.22 25.66
CA ASP A 129 4.36 27.50 25.77
C ASP A 129 4.49 26.19 24.99
N GLY A 130 3.73 25.16 25.39
CA GLY A 130 3.62 23.96 24.56
C GLY A 130 2.96 24.30 23.23
N PRO A 131 2.87 23.35 22.28
CA PRO A 131 2.05 23.56 21.09
C PRO A 131 0.62 23.97 21.50
N VAL A 132 0.10 25.03 20.89
CA VAL A 132 -1.25 25.58 21.09
C VAL A 132 -2.07 25.21 19.85
N ASP A 133 -3.37 24.99 19.97
CA ASP A 133 -4.22 24.75 18.79
C ASP A 133 -4.80 26.10 18.32
N GLU A 134 -4.49 26.54 17.10
CA GLU A 134 -4.99 27.81 16.56
C GLU A 134 -6.11 27.65 15.52
N TYR A 135 -6.96 28.68 15.41
CA TYR A 135 -7.90 28.85 14.31
C TYR A 135 -7.50 30.09 13.52
N LEU A 136 -6.87 29.87 12.36
CA LEU A 136 -6.31 30.94 11.55
C LEU A 136 -7.15 31.11 10.29
N VAL A 137 -7.49 32.36 9.98
CA VAL A 137 -8.29 32.71 8.79
C VAL A 137 -7.57 33.81 8.02
N GLY A 138 -7.28 33.55 6.76
CA GLY A 138 -6.73 34.52 5.82
C GLY A 138 -7.81 35.44 5.25
N THR A 139 -7.49 36.06 4.13
CA THR A 139 -8.29 37.07 3.45
C THR A 139 -8.66 36.61 2.04
N GLU A 140 -8.88 37.55 1.12
CA GLU A 140 -9.20 37.26 -0.29
C GLU A 140 -8.02 37.64 -1.20
N GLY A 141 -6.83 37.86 -0.64
CA GLY A 141 -5.62 38.04 -1.41
C GLY A 141 -4.44 37.34 -0.73
N ASP A 142 -3.33 37.27 -1.45
CA ASP A 142 -2.14 36.49 -1.08
C ASP A 142 -1.69 36.70 0.39
N ASP A 143 -1.87 35.67 1.20
CA ASP A 143 -1.53 35.62 2.62
C ASP A 143 -0.32 34.71 2.90
N THR A 144 0.32 34.95 4.04
CA THR A 144 1.37 34.07 4.58
C THR A 144 0.98 33.71 6.00
N ILE A 145 0.65 32.44 6.21
CA ILE A 145 0.10 31.93 7.47
C ILE A 145 1.08 30.91 8.06
N HIS A 146 1.46 31.13 9.31
CA HIS A 146 2.31 30.24 10.08
C HIS A 146 1.50 29.67 11.26
N GLY A 147 1.09 28.40 11.16
CA GLY A 147 0.39 27.66 12.23
C GLY A 147 1.31 27.27 13.37
N MET A 148 2.63 27.26 13.16
CA MET A 148 3.61 26.85 14.17
C MET A 148 3.32 25.42 14.67
N GLY A 149 3.35 25.19 15.98
CA GLY A 149 3.15 23.87 16.58
C GLY A 149 1.79 23.81 17.27
N GLY A 150 1.01 22.76 17.02
CA GLY A 150 -0.40 22.76 17.38
C GLY A 150 -1.16 21.77 16.54
N HIS A 151 -2.43 21.51 16.87
CA HIS A 151 -3.43 21.00 15.93
C HIS A 151 -4.25 22.18 15.39
N ASP A 152 -3.73 22.83 14.36
CA ASP A 152 -4.28 24.05 13.81
C ASP A 152 -5.46 23.78 12.88
N HIS A 153 -6.31 24.78 12.72
CA HIS A 153 -7.33 24.81 11.69
C HIS A 153 -7.19 26.10 10.90
N ILE A 154 -6.66 25.99 9.70
CA ILE A 154 -6.27 27.11 8.84
C ILE A 154 -7.17 27.14 7.61
N SER A 155 -7.70 28.31 7.28
CA SER A 155 -8.41 28.58 6.02
C SER A 155 -7.89 29.88 5.45
N SER A 156 -7.13 29.85 4.36
CA SER A 156 -6.46 31.06 3.84
C SER A 156 -7.37 31.92 2.95
N GLY A 157 -8.38 31.33 2.32
CA GLY A 157 -9.46 32.06 1.66
C GLY A 157 -9.26 32.14 0.16
N GLY A 158 -8.91 33.31 -0.37
CA GLY A 158 -8.59 33.43 -1.79
C GLY A 158 -7.29 34.19 -1.99
N GLY A 159 -6.61 34.00 -3.12
CA GLY A 159 -5.25 34.50 -3.32
C GLY A 159 -4.31 33.34 -3.62
N ASN A 160 -3.03 33.63 -3.82
CA ASN A 160 -2.00 32.59 -3.86
C ASN A 160 -1.30 32.60 -2.50
N ASP A 161 -1.73 31.70 -1.63
CA ASP A 161 -1.37 31.70 -0.23
C ASP A 161 -0.17 30.80 0.06
N TYR A 162 0.56 31.13 1.11
CA TYR A 162 1.60 30.28 1.67
C TYR A 162 1.21 29.91 3.10
N ILE A 163 1.02 28.62 3.35
CA ILE A 163 0.69 28.07 4.68
C ILE A 163 1.83 27.15 5.11
N ASP A 164 2.41 27.39 6.28
CA ASP A 164 3.21 26.38 6.98
C ASP A 164 2.64 26.06 8.36
N PHE A 165 2.63 24.76 8.72
CA PHE A 165 2.10 24.31 10.00
C PHE A 165 2.64 22.92 10.39
N ALA A 166 2.41 22.52 11.64
CA ALA A 166 2.85 21.22 12.15
C ALA A 166 1.76 20.13 12.08
N HIS A 167 0.61 20.33 12.72
CA HIS A 167 -0.49 19.36 12.70
C HIS A 167 -1.85 20.04 12.53
N GLY A 168 -2.86 19.28 12.13
CA GLY A 168 -4.23 19.79 11.96
C GLY A 168 -4.66 19.90 10.50
N VAL A 169 -5.50 20.87 10.19
CA VAL A 169 -6.16 21.03 8.89
C VAL A 169 -5.76 22.36 8.27
N ALA A 170 -5.40 22.35 6.99
CA ALA A 170 -5.18 23.54 6.20
C ALA A 170 -5.95 23.48 4.87
N ASP A 171 -6.72 24.53 4.60
CA ASP A 171 -7.48 24.76 3.38
C ASP A 171 -6.96 26.03 2.68
N GLY A 172 -6.42 25.86 1.47
CA GLY A 172 -5.91 26.95 0.61
C GLY A 172 -7.03 27.82 0.03
N GLY A 173 -8.16 27.21 -0.28
CA GLY A 173 -9.30 27.90 -0.84
C GLY A 173 -9.15 28.17 -2.34
N ALA A 174 -9.07 29.42 -2.78
CA ALA A 174 -9.08 29.75 -4.21
C ALA A 174 -7.83 30.49 -4.66
N GLY A 175 -7.09 29.91 -5.59
CA GLY A 175 -5.86 30.43 -6.19
C GLY A 175 -4.80 29.34 -6.18
N ASN A 176 -3.55 29.70 -6.49
CA ASN A 176 -2.48 28.70 -6.55
C ASN A 176 -1.71 28.72 -5.24
N ASP A 177 -2.06 27.82 -4.34
CA ASP A 177 -1.61 27.84 -2.96
C ASP A 177 -0.39 26.94 -2.74
N THR A 178 0.39 27.25 -1.72
CA THR A 178 1.50 26.42 -1.26
C THR A 178 1.29 26.07 0.20
N ILE A 179 1.00 24.80 0.47
CA ILE A 179 0.70 24.29 1.81
C ILE A 179 1.80 23.32 2.24
N VAL A 180 2.48 23.62 3.34
CA VAL A 180 3.60 22.83 3.87
C VAL A 180 3.29 22.38 5.28
N ALA A 181 3.01 21.09 5.44
CA ALA A 181 2.96 20.44 6.74
C ALA A 181 4.33 19.82 7.04
N SER A 182 5.02 20.35 8.06
CA SER A 182 6.37 19.89 8.43
C SER A 182 6.46 19.62 9.93
N GLY A 183 7.28 18.64 10.33
CA GLY A 183 7.51 18.43 11.76
C GLY A 183 8.86 17.93 12.17
N PRO A 184 9.07 17.87 13.49
CA PRO A 184 10.38 17.57 14.04
C PRO A 184 10.80 16.14 13.70
N ALA A 185 12.10 15.94 13.49
CA ALA A 185 12.66 14.63 13.22
C ALA A 185 12.31 13.62 14.32
N GLY A 186 11.72 12.49 13.94
CA GLY A 186 11.27 11.43 14.86
C GLY A 186 9.90 11.67 15.51
N GLY A 187 9.15 12.70 15.10
CA GLY A 187 7.75 12.93 15.50
C GLY A 187 6.75 12.04 14.73
N PHE A 188 5.57 11.81 15.31
CA PHE A 188 4.47 11.06 14.69
C PHE A 188 3.42 12.04 14.15
N PHE A 189 3.03 11.91 12.89
CA PHE A 189 2.02 12.75 12.24
C PHE A 189 0.71 11.99 12.15
N VAL A 190 -0.29 12.47 12.89
CA VAL A 190 -1.66 11.92 12.84
C VAL A 190 -2.62 13.05 12.68
N GLY A 191 -3.54 12.91 11.74
CA GLY A 191 -4.63 13.87 11.54
C GLY A 191 -4.13 15.18 10.93
N VAL A 192 -3.24 15.07 9.93
CA VAL A 192 -2.97 16.18 9.02
C VAL A 192 -3.91 16.07 7.83
N THR A 193 -4.61 17.15 7.52
CA THR A 193 -5.43 17.27 6.31
C THR A 193 -4.97 18.48 5.53
N LEU A 194 -4.62 18.26 4.26
CA LEU A 194 -4.29 19.33 3.32
C LEU A 194 -5.38 19.38 2.26
N GLU A 195 -5.97 20.56 2.06
CA GLU A 195 -6.95 20.84 1.01
C GLU A 195 -6.40 22.01 0.18
N GLY A 196 -6.08 21.78 -1.09
CA GLY A 196 -5.58 22.82 -2.01
C GLY A 196 -6.72 23.78 -2.37
N GLY A 197 -7.75 23.22 -3.01
CA GLY A 197 -8.98 23.95 -3.33
C GLY A 197 -9.10 24.20 -4.83
N ASP A 198 -9.46 25.41 -5.24
CA ASP A 198 -9.55 25.80 -6.66
C ASP A 198 -8.22 26.45 -7.10
N GLY A 199 -7.46 25.81 -7.98
CA GLY A 199 -6.23 26.36 -8.56
C GLY A 199 -5.18 25.29 -8.76
N ASN A 200 -3.96 25.71 -9.11
CA ASN A 200 -2.84 24.77 -9.25
C ASN A 200 -1.98 24.84 -8.00
N ASP A 201 -2.19 23.89 -7.10
CA ASP A 201 -1.67 23.94 -5.75
C ASP A 201 -0.40 23.11 -5.55
N VAL A 202 0.38 23.46 -4.52
CA VAL A 202 1.57 22.73 -4.11
C VAL A 202 1.40 22.28 -2.66
N LEU A 203 1.11 20.99 -2.48
CA LEU A 203 0.82 20.38 -1.19
C LEU A 203 2.02 19.55 -0.76
N THR A 204 2.66 19.89 0.35
CA THR A 204 3.92 19.28 0.75
C THR A 204 3.84 18.74 2.17
N LEU A 205 4.14 17.44 2.31
CA LEU A 205 4.28 16.75 3.59
C LEU A 205 5.75 16.38 3.80
N GLU A 206 6.41 17.08 4.74
CA GLU A 206 7.81 16.85 5.08
C GLU A 206 7.98 16.21 6.46
N GLY A 207 8.51 14.98 6.47
CA GLY A 207 8.88 14.25 7.68
C GLY A 207 10.39 14.05 7.85
N GLY A 208 10.88 14.02 9.09
CA GLY A 208 12.23 13.53 9.39
C GLY A 208 12.34 12.00 9.35
N ALA A 209 13.49 11.42 9.73
CA ALA A 209 13.66 9.96 9.70
C ALA A 209 12.84 9.22 10.80
N GLY A 210 12.20 8.11 10.44
CA GLY A 210 11.35 7.28 11.31
C GLY A 210 9.85 7.60 11.25
N PHE A 211 9.41 8.24 10.17
CA PHE A 211 8.10 8.87 10.05
C PHE A 211 6.99 7.91 9.60
N ILE A 212 5.75 8.10 10.07
CA ILE A 212 4.56 7.48 9.47
C ILE A 212 3.56 8.60 9.19
N VAL A 213 3.22 8.79 7.91
CA VAL A 213 2.21 9.78 7.49
C VAL A 213 0.84 9.10 7.50
N PHE A 214 -0.02 9.51 8.44
CA PHE A 214 -1.46 9.37 8.30
C PHE A 214 -2.05 10.76 8.06
N GLY A 215 -2.34 11.05 6.81
CA GLY A 215 -2.97 12.30 6.41
C GLY A 215 -3.83 12.12 5.18
N ASP A 216 -4.86 12.94 5.10
CA ASP A 216 -5.72 13.05 3.93
C ASP A 216 -5.24 14.26 3.12
N VAL A 217 -4.95 14.07 1.84
CA VAL A 217 -4.50 15.15 0.96
C VAL A 217 -5.45 15.25 -0.22
N TYR A 218 -6.03 16.43 -0.37
CA TYR A 218 -6.96 16.78 -1.42
C TYR A 218 -6.34 17.89 -2.27
N GLY A 219 -6.08 17.63 -3.55
CA GLY A 219 -5.59 18.67 -4.47
C GLY A 219 -6.71 19.66 -4.76
N GLY A 220 -7.79 19.14 -5.34
CA GLY A 220 -8.99 19.92 -5.60
C GLY A 220 -9.20 20.10 -7.10
N ALA A 221 -9.28 21.33 -7.57
CA ALA A 221 -9.52 21.65 -8.98
C ALA A 221 -8.37 22.43 -9.58
N GLY A 222 -7.59 21.79 -10.45
CA GLY A 222 -6.49 22.37 -11.21
C GLY A 222 -5.39 21.34 -11.37
N ASP A 223 -4.25 21.75 -11.92
CA ASP A 223 -3.11 20.86 -12.08
C ASP A 223 -2.22 20.94 -10.82
N ASP A 224 -2.41 20.01 -9.89
CA ASP A 224 -1.83 20.08 -8.54
C ASP A 224 -0.50 19.32 -8.43
N VAL A 225 0.32 19.69 -7.45
CA VAL A 225 1.58 19.03 -7.12
C VAL A 225 1.58 18.60 -5.66
N ILE A 226 1.56 17.30 -5.42
CA ILE A 226 1.59 16.71 -4.08
C ILE A 226 2.97 16.10 -3.83
N ASN A 227 3.71 16.65 -2.86
CA ASN A 227 5.05 16.21 -2.51
C ASN A 227 5.07 15.49 -1.17
N PHE A 228 5.64 14.28 -1.17
CA PHE A 228 5.98 13.53 0.03
C PHE A 228 7.50 13.50 0.22
N GLY A 229 7.97 14.08 1.32
CA GLY A 229 9.37 14.08 1.73
C GLY A 229 9.57 13.40 3.08
N GLY A 230 10.66 12.64 3.22
CA GLY A 230 11.08 12.05 4.50
C GLY A 230 11.55 10.60 4.42
N ALA A 231 12.07 10.07 5.52
CA ALA A 231 12.44 8.66 5.65
C ALA A 231 11.45 7.95 6.57
N GLY A 232 10.57 7.12 6.02
CA GLY A 232 9.49 6.49 6.78
C GLY A 232 8.44 5.78 5.91
N ASP A 233 7.48 5.13 6.57
CA ASP A 233 6.35 4.48 5.88
C ASP A 233 5.26 5.52 5.57
N LEU A 234 4.96 5.73 4.30
CA LEU A 234 3.89 6.65 3.89
C LEU A 234 2.57 5.87 3.80
N ASN A 235 1.50 6.33 4.47
CA ASN A 235 0.16 5.76 4.32
C ASN A 235 -0.94 6.84 4.14
N PRO A 236 -0.78 7.83 3.24
CA PRO A 236 -1.81 8.84 3.06
C PRO A 236 -3.02 8.32 2.25
N ARG A 237 -4.17 8.94 2.49
CA ARG A 237 -5.30 8.91 1.54
C ARG A 237 -5.18 10.12 0.64
N LEU A 238 -5.14 9.89 -0.67
CA LEU A 238 -4.93 10.93 -1.67
C LEU A 238 -6.13 11.04 -2.58
N ALA A 239 -6.59 12.27 -2.73
CA ALA A 239 -7.58 12.68 -3.72
C ALA A 239 -7.02 13.87 -4.51
N PRO A 240 -6.21 13.63 -5.55
CA PRO A 240 -5.67 14.69 -6.41
C PRO A 240 -6.76 15.62 -6.92
N GLY A 241 -7.87 15.06 -7.38
CA GLY A 241 -9.06 15.82 -7.74
C GLY A 241 -9.22 15.93 -9.24
N SER A 242 -9.45 17.12 -9.77
CA SER A 242 -9.66 17.34 -11.20
C SER A 242 -8.54 18.17 -11.81
N GLY A 243 -7.88 17.63 -12.82
CA GLY A 243 -6.82 18.29 -13.54
C GLY A 243 -5.80 17.25 -13.98
N ALA A 244 -4.60 17.70 -14.35
CA ALA A 244 -3.46 16.82 -14.57
C ALA A 244 -2.50 16.93 -13.39
N ASP A 245 -2.65 16.04 -12.41
CA ASP A 245 -1.99 16.16 -11.12
C ASP A 245 -0.64 15.44 -11.08
N THR A 246 0.27 15.89 -10.22
CA THR A 246 1.60 15.28 -10.05
C THR A 246 1.83 14.89 -8.59
N ILE A 247 1.99 13.60 -8.32
CA ILE A 247 2.33 13.07 -6.99
C ILE A 247 3.81 12.68 -6.96
N ASN A 248 4.62 13.40 -6.19
CA ASN A 248 6.04 13.16 -6.02
C ASN A 248 6.34 12.38 -4.74
N LEU A 249 6.90 11.18 -4.90
CA LEU A 249 7.36 10.31 -3.82
C LEU A 249 8.88 10.42 -3.71
N SER A 250 9.37 11.31 -2.85
CA SER A 250 10.80 11.46 -2.58
C SER A 250 11.21 10.69 -1.31
N ALA A 251 11.25 9.36 -1.42
CA ALA A 251 11.81 8.52 -0.36
C ALA A 251 13.32 8.78 -0.29
N THR A 252 13.73 9.64 0.63
CA THR A 252 15.17 9.95 0.81
C THR A 252 15.81 8.85 1.65
N ALA A 253 16.08 7.73 1.00
CA ALA A 253 16.97 6.63 1.39
C ALA A 253 16.58 5.72 2.58
N ALA A 254 16.64 4.42 2.27
CA ALA A 254 16.78 3.25 3.15
C ALA A 254 15.52 2.77 3.89
N THR A 255 14.81 1.81 3.26
CA THR A 255 13.88 0.82 3.86
C THR A 255 12.43 1.24 4.14
N GLY A 256 11.94 2.36 3.61
CA GLY A 256 10.53 2.76 3.78
C GLY A 256 9.58 2.09 2.79
N SER A 257 8.37 1.74 3.24
CA SER A 257 7.26 1.33 2.39
C SER A 257 6.30 2.50 2.16
N ALA A 258 6.01 2.84 0.91
CA ALA A 258 4.96 3.80 0.59
C ALA A 258 3.69 3.04 0.21
N SER A 259 2.61 3.23 0.97
CA SER A 259 1.28 2.85 0.54
C SER A 259 0.43 4.08 0.30
N ILE A 260 -0.14 4.15 -0.89
CA ILE A 260 -0.99 5.23 -1.30
C ILE A 260 -2.38 4.67 -1.49
N GLN A 261 -3.36 5.29 -0.84
CA GLN A 261 -4.76 4.95 -1.03
C GLN A 261 -5.44 6.04 -1.83
N PHE A 262 -6.04 5.66 -2.97
CA PHE A 262 -6.94 6.50 -3.75
C PHE A 262 -8.39 6.07 -3.50
N GLY A 263 -9.28 7.04 -3.32
CA GLY A 263 -10.72 6.81 -3.36
C GLY A 263 -11.23 6.55 -4.79
N PRO A 264 -12.52 6.22 -4.95
CA PRO A 264 -13.08 5.86 -6.24
C PRO A 264 -13.03 7.01 -7.26
N GLY A 265 -12.30 6.79 -8.36
CA GLY A 265 -12.23 7.75 -9.47
C GLY A 265 -11.41 9.01 -9.18
N GLU A 266 -10.59 8.99 -8.13
CA GLU A 266 -9.76 10.14 -7.73
C GLU A 266 -8.44 10.27 -8.51
N PHE A 267 -8.00 9.22 -9.21
CA PHE A 267 -6.85 9.27 -10.13
C PHE A 267 -7.35 9.35 -11.57
N GLY A 268 -7.22 10.54 -12.16
CA GLY A 268 -7.90 10.99 -13.37
C GLY A 268 -6.97 11.38 -14.51
N ALA A 269 -7.58 11.88 -15.58
CA ALA A 269 -6.90 12.03 -16.86
C ALA A 269 -5.80 13.10 -16.87
N GLY A 270 -4.56 12.69 -17.09
CA GLY A 270 -3.37 13.53 -17.05
C GLY A 270 -2.49 13.30 -15.82
N ASP A 271 -2.95 12.53 -14.84
CA ASP A 271 -2.26 12.36 -13.56
C ASP A 271 -0.94 11.59 -13.71
N VAL A 272 0.02 11.98 -12.88
CA VAL A 272 1.36 11.43 -12.86
C VAL A 272 1.83 11.15 -11.43
N ILE A 273 2.11 9.88 -11.12
CA ILE A 273 2.89 9.53 -9.92
C ILE A 273 4.36 9.42 -10.31
N GLN A 274 5.26 10.07 -9.56
CA GLN A 274 6.70 10.05 -9.80
C GLN A 274 7.43 9.62 -8.52
N GLY A 275 8.17 8.51 -8.57
CA GLY A 275 9.01 8.04 -7.46
C GLY A 275 10.49 8.01 -7.82
N VAL A 276 11.33 8.47 -6.89
CA VAL A 276 12.80 8.28 -6.91
C VAL A 276 13.22 7.50 -5.67
N GLY A 277 13.30 6.18 -5.81
CA GLY A 277 13.64 5.25 -4.74
C GLY A 277 15.05 4.65 -4.86
N SER A 278 15.51 4.05 -3.76
CA SER A 278 16.64 3.11 -3.75
C SER A 278 16.12 1.67 -3.88
N ALA A 279 16.97 0.74 -4.33
CA ALA A 279 16.63 -0.66 -4.61
C ALA A 279 16.23 -1.50 -3.37
N SER A 280 15.24 -1.07 -2.60
CA SER A 280 14.60 -1.79 -1.48
C SER A 280 13.21 -1.22 -1.16
N ASP A 281 12.69 -0.31 -1.99
CA ASP A 281 11.46 0.43 -1.71
C ASP A 281 10.21 -0.33 -2.21
N TYR A 282 9.14 -0.29 -1.42
CA TYR A 282 7.84 -0.94 -1.67
C TYR A 282 6.79 0.13 -1.96
N LEU A 283 6.09 0.01 -3.09
CA LEU A 283 4.95 0.86 -3.43
C LEU A 283 3.66 0.03 -3.47
N ASP A 284 2.76 0.33 -2.55
CA ASP A 284 1.40 -0.18 -2.52
C ASP A 284 0.44 0.85 -3.11
N ILE A 285 -0.23 0.52 -4.20
CA ILE A 285 -1.34 1.31 -4.73
C ILE A 285 -2.64 0.62 -4.32
N ARG A 286 -3.43 1.30 -3.50
CA ARG A 286 -4.76 0.84 -3.07
C ARG A 286 -5.81 1.69 -3.76
N THR A 287 -6.77 1.04 -4.41
CA THR A 287 -7.87 1.75 -5.08
C THR A 287 -9.22 1.16 -4.72
N GLU A 288 -10.24 2.00 -4.75
CA GLU A 288 -11.64 1.61 -4.63
C GLU A 288 -12.32 1.69 -6.01
N GLY A 289 -12.29 0.62 -6.83
CA GLY A 289 -12.99 0.58 -8.13
C GLY A 289 -12.22 -0.13 -9.26
N ASP A 290 -12.72 0.00 -10.50
CA ASP A 290 -12.11 -0.60 -11.70
C ASP A 290 -10.72 0.00 -11.98
N GLY A 291 -9.70 -0.85 -12.06
CA GLY A 291 -8.28 -0.47 -12.18
C GLY A 291 -7.58 -1.24 -13.31
N ASN A 292 -7.26 -0.59 -14.43
CA ASN A 292 -6.39 -1.19 -15.46
C ASN A 292 -4.95 -0.78 -15.25
N LEU A 293 -4.03 -1.73 -15.16
CA LEU A 293 -2.60 -1.48 -15.08
C LEU A 293 -1.89 -1.95 -16.34
N THR A 294 -1.00 -1.13 -16.87
CA THR A 294 -0.04 -1.56 -17.89
C THR A 294 1.35 -1.08 -17.50
N VAL A 295 2.37 -1.91 -17.64
CA VAL A 295 3.74 -1.63 -17.21
C VAL A 295 4.66 -1.68 -18.42
N ALA A 296 5.33 -0.56 -18.70
CA ALA A 296 6.26 -0.37 -19.82
C ALA A 296 7.63 0.14 -19.34
N GLY A 297 8.55 -0.78 -19.02
CA GLY A 297 9.86 -0.46 -18.46
C GLY A 297 9.74 0.12 -17.05
N SER A 298 10.35 1.29 -16.83
CA SER A 298 10.24 2.07 -15.59
C SER A 298 9.03 3.02 -15.56
N SER A 299 8.16 2.95 -16.55
CA SER A 299 6.94 3.76 -16.64
C SER A 299 5.73 2.85 -16.73
N TRP A 300 4.80 3.04 -15.81
CA TRP A 300 3.57 2.27 -15.70
C TRP A 300 2.41 3.18 -16.06
N THR A 301 1.25 2.61 -16.34
CA THR A 301 0.02 3.34 -16.56
C THR A 301 -1.09 2.69 -15.75
N PHE A 302 -1.72 3.45 -14.87
CA PHE A 302 -2.85 3.04 -14.04
C PHE A 302 -4.10 3.81 -14.50
N ASN A 303 -5.16 3.11 -14.88
CA ASN A 303 -6.37 3.69 -15.50
C ASN A 303 -6.12 4.55 -16.76
N GLY A 304 -5.01 4.29 -17.45
CA GLY A 304 -4.58 5.07 -18.63
C GLY A 304 -3.56 6.16 -18.33
N GLU A 305 -3.26 6.38 -17.05
CA GLU A 305 -2.53 7.55 -16.54
C GLU A 305 -1.16 7.16 -16.01
N THR A 306 -0.17 8.04 -16.10
CA THR A 306 1.24 7.63 -16.01
C THR A 306 1.70 7.47 -14.56
N VAL A 307 2.39 6.38 -14.27
CA VAL A 307 3.06 6.12 -12.99
C VAL A 307 4.53 5.85 -13.30
N SER A 308 5.38 6.87 -13.19
CA SER A 308 6.81 6.76 -13.42
C SER A 308 7.55 6.39 -12.15
N VAL A 309 8.23 5.24 -12.16
CA VAL A 309 8.86 4.68 -10.96
C VAL A 309 10.29 4.29 -11.27
N ALA A 310 11.22 5.17 -10.88
CA ALA A 310 12.64 4.86 -10.94
C ALA A 310 13.08 4.31 -9.57
N GLY A 311 13.59 3.08 -9.55
CA GLY A 311 14.19 2.47 -8.34
C GLY A 311 13.21 1.82 -7.36
N ILE A 312 12.02 1.41 -7.81
CA ILE A 312 11.09 0.60 -7.02
C ILE A 312 11.40 -0.89 -7.25
N ASP A 313 11.54 -1.63 -6.16
CA ASP A 313 11.86 -3.05 -6.17
C ASP A 313 10.64 -3.95 -6.00
N ARG A 314 9.61 -3.44 -5.30
CA ARG A 314 8.41 -4.20 -4.97
C ARG A 314 7.15 -3.39 -5.21
N LEU A 315 6.15 -4.02 -5.79
CA LEU A 315 4.90 -3.38 -6.17
C LEU A 315 3.71 -4.18 -5.66
N GLY A 316 2.84 -3.52 -4.90
CA GLY A 316 1.58 -4.06 -4.42
C GLY A 316 0.38 -3.36 -5.06
N PHE A 317 -0.60 -4.12 -5.56
CA PHE A 317 -1.93 -3.59 -5.90
C PHE A 317 -2.98 -4.24 -5.03
N TYR A 318 -3.85 -3.41 -4.46
CA TYR A 318 -4.93 -3.88 -3.59
C TYR A 318 -6.23 -3.23 -4.04
N THR A 319 -7.18 -4.05 -4.47
CA THR A 319 -8.56 -3.61 -4.73
C THR A 319 -9.42 -3.96 -3.52
N ASP A 320 -9.61 -2.96 -2.64
CA ASP A 320 -10.41 -2.97 -1.41
C ASP A 320 -10.00 -3.89 -0.23
N GLN A 321 -10.46 -3.52 0.99
CA GLN A 321 -10.29 -4.27 2.25
C GLN A 321 -11.60 -4.95 2.70
N ASN A 322 -12.67 -4.79 1.93
CA ASN A 322 -14.05 -5.12 2.32
C ASN A 322 -14.64 -6.30 1.52
N GLY A 323 -13.94 -6.80 0.50
CA GLY A 323 -14.21 -8.03 -0.23
C GLY A 323 -15.51 -8.04 -1.05
N ASP A 324 -16.01 -6.88 -1.51
CA ASP A 324 -17.42 -6.79 -1.96
C ASP A 324 -17.66 -6.18 -3.35
N PHE A 325 -16.62 -5.92 -4.15
CA PHE A 325 -16.82 -5.60 -5.58
C PHE A 325 -16.27 -6.69 -6.50
N ALA A 326 -17.14 -7.14 -7.42
CA ALA A 326 -16.81 -8.00 -8.54
C ALA A 326 -16.24 -7.14 -9.68
N ILE A 327 -14.94 -7.23 -10.00
CA ILE A 327 -14.25 -6.37 -10.97
C ILE A 327 -13.41 -7.23 -11.93
N ASN A 328 -13.41 -6.91 -13.22
CA ASN A 328 -12.61 -7.62 -14.23
C ASN A 328 -11.46 -6.72 -14.70
N ASN A 329 -10.32 -6.76 -14.02
CA ASN A 329 -9.17 -5.90 -14.33
C ASN A 329 -8.25 -6.52 -15.38
N ASN A 330 -7.48 -5.69 -16.06
CA ASN A 330 -6.36 -6.12 -16.89
C ASN A 330 -5.04 -5.57 -16.31
N PHE A 331 -4.15 -6.48 -15.91
CA PHE A 331 -2.81 -6.18 -15.40
C PHE A 331 -1.77 -6.66 -16.41
N ASP A 332 -1.19 -5.74 -17.19
CA ASP A 332 -0.17 -6.07 -18.19
C ASP A 332 1.24 -5.71 -17.70
N PHE A 333 2.05 -6.73 -17.39
CA PHE A 333 3.45 -6.61 -16.97
C PHE A 333 4.44 -6.99 -18.07
N SER A 334 4.00 -7.14 -19.32
CA SER A 334 4.80 -7.71 -20.42
C SER A 334 6.11 -6.99 -20.69
N ALA A 335 6.17 -5.68 -20.43
CA ALA A 335 7.36 -4.85 -20.60
C ALA A 335 8.02 -4.41 -19.28
N ALA A 336 7.65 -5.01 -18.13
CA ALA A 336 8.26 -4.72 -16.83
C ALA A 336 9.74 -5.11 -16.78
N THR A 337 10.57 -4.26 -16.16
CA THR A 337 12.00 -4.51 -15.95
C THR A 337 12.45 -3.99 -14.59
N GLY A 338 13.31 -4.71 -13.88
CA GLY A 338 13.95 -4.21 -12.66
C GLY A 338 13.14 -4.33 -11.36
N LEU A 339 12.03 -5.07 -11.36
CA LEU A 339 11.30 -5.41 -10.13
C LEU A 339 11.84 -6.73 -9.53
N THR A 340 11.73 -6.86 -8.21
CA THR A 340 12.07 -8.10 -7.48
C THR A 340 10.81 -8.84 -7.00
N GLU A 341 9.70 -8.13 -6.79
CA GLU A 341 8.42 -8.72 -6.38
C GLU A 341 7.24 -7.90 -6.93
N ILE A 342 6.21 -8.60 -7.41
CA ILE A 342 4.90 -8.02 -7.71
C ILE A 342 3.87 -8.80 -6.91
N GLU A 343 3.06 -8.09 -6.13
CA GLU A 343 1.94 -8.62 -5.39
C GLU A 343 0.66 -7.98 -5.89
N VAL A 344 -0.27 -8.79 -6.35
CA VAL A 344 -1.63 -8.35 -6.66
C VAL A 344 -2.58 -9.06 -5.70
N ARG A 345 -3.39 -8.25 -5.03
CA ARG A 345 -4.54 -8.70 -4.26
C ARG A 345 -5.77 -8.10 -4.90
N ALA A 346 -6.34 -8.79 -5.88
CA ALA A 346 -7.61 -8.37 -6.44
C ALA A 346 -8.78 -8.92 -5.60
N GLY A 347 -9.94 -8.30 -5.81
CA GLY A 347 -11.16 -8.55 -5.06
C GLY A 347 -11.92 -9.75 -5.61
N ARG A 348 -13.25 -9.64 -5.69
CA ARG A 348 -14.04 -10.61 -6.45
C ARG A 348 -13.92 -10.19 -7.92
N GLY A 349 -13.80 -11.12 -8.88
CA GLY A 349 -13.43 -10.73 -10.24
C GLY A 349 -13.09 -11.87 -11.21
N SER A 350 -13.08 -11.56 -12.51
CA SER A 350 -12.39 -12.36 -13.53
C SER A 350 -11.30 -11.48 -14.13
N ASP A 351 -10.12 -11.55 -13.53
CA ASP A 351 -8.99 -10.69 -13.85
C ASP A 351 -8.08 -11.31 -14.93
N HIS A 352 -7.48 -10.45 -15.76
CA HIS A 352 -6.51 -10.84 -16.77
C HIS A 352 -5.12 -10.34 -16.39
N PHE A 353 -4.15 -11.24 -16.35
CA PHE A 353 -2.76 -10.96 -16.03
C PHE A 353 -1.88 -11.27 -17.23
N VAL A 354 -1.00 -10.35 -17.62
CA VAL A 354 0.04 -10.56 -18.64
C VAL A 354 1.40 -10.49 -17.97
N ALA A 355 2.20 -11.53 -18.06
CA ALA A 355 3.49 -11.64 -17.39
C ALA A 355 4.63 -10.98 -18.18
N PRO A 356 5.75 -10.63 -17.51
CA PRO A 356 6.94 -10.10 -18.17
C PRO A 356 7.50 -11.02 -19.26
N THR A 357 7.97 -10.44 -20.37
CA THR A 357 8.44 -11.18 -21.57
C THR A 357 9.95 -11.41 -21.64
N SER A 358 10.75 -10.79 -20.77
CA SER A 358 12.22 -10.96 -20.73
C SER A 358 12.77 -10.98 -19.30
N GLY A 359 13.88 -11.73 -19.11
CA GLY A 359 14.45 -12.14 -17.82
C GLY A 359 14.83 -11.08 -16.80
N GLU A 360 15.00 -11.56 -15.57
CA GLU A 360 15.34 -10.83 -14.32
C GLU A 360 14.33 -9.73 -13.92
N ALA A 361 13.04 -9.90 -14.21
CA ALA A 361 12.03 -8.85 -14.00
C ALA A 361 11.20 -8.98 -12.72
N ALA A 362 11.13 -10.17 -12.08
CA ALA A 362 10.59 -10.36 -10.72
C ALA A 362 10.99 -11.73 -10.15
N THR A 363 11.53 -11.79 -8.94
CA THR A 363 11.81 -13.05 -8.23
C THR A 363 10.53 -13.73 -7.75
N ARG A 364 9.42 -12.98 -7.60
CA ARG A 364 8.12 -13.52 -7.16
C ARG A 364 6.93 -12.73 -7.70
N PHE A 365 5.94 -13.43 -8.25
CA PHE A 365 4.62 -12.88 -8.58
C PHE A 365 3.58 -13.54 -7.67
N ILE A 366 2.89 -12.75 -6.84
CA ILE A 366 1.87 -13.23 -5.91
C ILE A 366 0.50 -12.75 -6.36
N ILE A 367 -0.44 -13.67 -6.50
CA ILE A 367 -1.86 -13.39 -6.76
C ILE A 367 -2.66 -13.91 -5.57
N ASN A 368 -3.38 -13.05 -4.84
CA ASN A 368 -4.26 -13.42 -3.73
C ASN A 368 -5.73 -13.12 -4.10
N GLU A 369 -6.55 -14.14 -4.41
CA GLU A 369 -7.87 -13.94 -5.02
C GLU A 369 -9.00 -14.80 -4.37
N ASP A 370 -10.26 -14.38 -4.56
CA ASP A 370 -11.50 -15.00 -4.00
C ASP A 370 -12.43 -15.63 -5.07
N THR A 371 -12.11 -15.66 -6.38
CA THR A 371 -13.12 -16.11 -7.39
C THR A 371 -12.65 -16.91 -8.62
N THR A 372 -13.63 -17.39 -9.40
CA THR A 372 -13.49 -18.07 -10.71
C THR A 372 -13.19 -17.09 -11.85
N GLY A 373 -12.38 -17.51 -12.83
CA GLY A 373 -12.37 -16.91 -14.17
C GLY A 373 -11.13 -16.11 -14.51
N ASP A 374 -10.15 -16.09 -13.62
CA ASP A 374 -8.89 -15.39 -13.84
C ASP A 374 -8.04 -16.09 -14.91
N SER A 375 -7.35 -15.28 -15.69
CA SER A 375 -6.51 -15.76 -16.77
C SER A 375 -5.14 -15.10 -16.73
N PHE A 376 -4.11 -15.90 -16.90
CA PHE A 376 -2.73 -15.48 -16.94
C PHE A 376 -2.15 -15.81 -18.31
N THR A 377 -1.46 -14.85 -18.91
CA THR A 377 -0.78 -14.98 -20.20
C THR A 377 0.67 -14.53 -20.09
N GLY A 378 1.62 -15.18 -20.76
CA GLY A 378 3.05 -14.79 -20.69
C GLY A 378 3.91 -15.80 -19.92
N GLY A 379 5.24 -15.58 -19.82
CA GLY A 379 6.11 -16.63 -19.28
C GLY A 379 7.63 -16.48 -19.24
N GLY A 380 8.24 -15.40 -19.73
CA GLY A 380 9.69 -15.39 -19.95
C GLY A 380 10.55 -14.85 -18.80
N GLY A 381 9.96 -14.28 -17.74
CA GLY A 381 10.65 -13.29 -16.90
C GLY A 381 10.57 -13.41 -15.38
N PHE A 382 9.98 -14.47 -14.81
CA PHE A 382 9.82 -14.63 -13.35
C PHE A 382 10.40 -15.95 -12.82
N ASP A 383 11.04 -15.93 -11.64
CA ASP A 383 11.62 -17.13 -11.01
C ASP A 383 10.56 -18.04 -10.35
N LEU A 384 9.47 -17.45 -9.83
CA LEU A 384 8.39 -18.15 -9.12
C LEU A 384 7.04 -17.42 -9.27
N LEU A 385 6.02 -18.12 -9.76
CA LEU A 385 4.63 -17.68 -9.72
C LEU A 385 3.92 -18.36 -8.54
N THR A 386 3.37 -17.58 -7.61
CA THR A 386 2.56 -18.08 -6.49
C THR A 386 1.14 -17.56 -6.61
N ILE A 387 0.18 -18.48 -6.68
CA ILE A 387 -1.25 -18.16 -6.71
C ILE A 387 -1.85 -18.71 -5.43
N MET A 388 -2.42 -17.83 -4.62
CA MET A 388 -3.10 -18.15 -3.36
C MET A 388 -4.59 -17.87 -3.54
N ALA A 389 -5.40 -18.92 -3.55
CA ALA A 389 -6.85 -18.80 -3.55
C ALA A 389 -7.39 -18.98 -2.12
N THR A 390 -8.33 -18.11 -1.72
CA THR A 390 -8.99 -18.19 -0.42
C THR A 390 -10.23 -19.09 -0.50
N THR A 391 -10.48 -19.90 0.52
CA THR A 391 -11.47 -20.99 0.47
C THR A 391 -12.91 -20.47 0.41
N GLY A 392 -13.71 -20.86 -0.61
CA GLY A 392 -15.16 -20.60 -0.61
C GLY A 392 -15.90 -20.79 -1.93
N SER A 393 -15.21 -20.73 -3.07
CA SER A 393 -15.79 -20.88 -4.42
C SER A 393 -14.89 -21.76 -5.30
N PRO A 394 -15.42 -22.44 -6.35
CA PRO A 394 -14.57 -23.02 -7.36
C PRO A 394 -13.63 -21.96 -7.92
N HIS A 395 -12.35 -22.26 -8.05
CA HIS A 395 -11.40 -21.41 -8.77
C HIS A 395 -11.00 -22.17 -10.02
N VAL A 396 -11.00 -21.50 -11.17
CA VAL A 396 -10.44 -22.04 -12.43
C VAL A 396 -9.43 -21.01 -12.91
N PHE A 397 -8.16 -21.40 -12.92
CA PHE A 397 -7.07 -20.54 -13.38
C PHE A 397 -6.61 -21.00 -14.76
N HIS A 398 -6.61 -20.09 -15.73
CA HIS A 398 -6.12 -20.35 -17.09
C HIS A 398 -4.69 -19.84 -17.26
N ILE A 399 -3.69 -20.71 -17.37
CA ILE A 399 -2.28 -20.31 -17.66
C ILE A 399 -2.00 -20.51 -19.15
N ASN A 400 -1.74 -19.45 -19.91
CA ASN A 400 -1.42 -19.53 -21.34
C ASN A 400 -0.02 -18.99 -21.63
N GLY A 401 0.95 -19.86 -21.93
CA GLY A 401 2.29 -19.43 -22.34
C GLY A 401 2.38 -19.13 -23.84
N PRO A 402 2.93 -17.98 -24.30
CA PRO A 402 3.40 -17.88 -25.68
C PRO A 402 4.55 -18.88 -25.86
N GLY A 403 4.75 -19.41 -27.07
CA GLY A 403 5.68 -20.51 -27.40
C GLY A 403 7.18 -20.36 -27.08
N GLY A 404 7.57 -19.47 -26.15
CA GLY A 404 8.89 -19.27 -25.58
C GLY A 404 9.16 -19.99 -24.24
N GLY A 405 8.17 -20.65 -23.63
CA GLY A 405 8.37 -21.46 -22.41
C GLY A 405 8.23 -20.63 -21.14
N LEU A 406 7.74 -21.26 -20.06
CA LEU A 406 7.80 -20.70 -18.72
C LEU A 406 9.20 -20.95 -18.12
N VAL A 407 9.82 -19.94 -17.51
CA VAL A 407 11.18 -20.05 -16.94
C VAL A 407 11.11 -19.86 -15.41
N GLY A 408 10.44 -20.75 -14.68
CA GLY A 408 10.29 -20.65 -13.22
C GLY A 408 9.69 -21.91 -12.57
N GLY A 409 9.12 -21.78 -11.36
CA GLY A 409 8.16 -22.75 -10.80
C GLY A 409 6.76 -22.14 -10.66
N VAL A 410 5.70 -22.91 -10.93
CA VAL A 410 4.32 -22.50 -10.64
C VAL A 410 3.86 -23.21 -9.37
N GLN A 411 3.58 -22.44 -8.33
CA GLN A 411 2.95 -22.91 -7.10
C GLN A 411 1.52 -22.37 -7.03
N VAL A 412 0.55 -23.27 -6.94
CA VAL A 412 -0.86 -22.92 -6.72
C VAL A 412 -1.30 -23.52 -5.38
N VAL A 413 -1.88 -22.68 -4.53
CA VAL A 413 -2.33 -23.03 -3.17
C VAL A 413 -3.82 -22.67 -3.05
N GLY A 414 -4.63 -23.63 -2.60
CA GLY A 414 -6.04 -23.38 -2.23
C GLY A 414 -7.05 -23.29 -3.38
N ALA A 415 -6.67 -23.63 -4.62
CA ALA A 415 -7.60 -23.63 -5.76
C ALA A 415 -8.43 -24.93 -5.86
N ASP A 416 -9.63 -24.84 -6.45
CA ASP A 416 -10.46 -26.03 -6.71
C ASP A 416 -10.15 -26.70 -8.06
N ARG A 417 -9.68 -25.94 -9.06
CA ARG A 417 -9.32 -26.44 -10.39
C ARG A 417 -8.25 -25.56 -11.06
N ILE A 418 -7.29 -26.18 -11.73
CA ILE A 418 -6.28 -25.49 -12.54
C ILE A 418 -6.43 -26.00 -13.98
N GLU A 419 -6.48 -25.09 -14.95
CA GLU A 419 -6.34 -25.39 -16.38
C GLU A 419 -5.09 -24.66 -16.92
N ALA A 420 -3.97 -25.36 -17.01
CA ALA A 420 -2.77 -24.80 -17.64
C ALA A 420 -2.72 -25.24 -19.11
N TYR A 421 -2.33 -24.32 -20.00
CA TYR A 421 -2.01 -24.48 -21.41
C TYR A 421 -0.58 -23.97 -21.63
N LEU A 422 0.39 -24.87 -21.49
CA LEU A 422 1.81 -24.52 -21.53
C LEU A 422 2.39 -24.73 -22.93
N GLY A 423 2.98 -23.68 -23.51
CA GLY A 423 3.69 -23.72 -24.80
C GLY A 423 5.13 -23.19 -24.70
N GLY A 424 6.12 -23.98 -25.12
CA GLY A 424 7.51 -23.55 -25.36
C GLY A 424 8.59 -24.50 -24.82
N ALA A 425 9.87 -24.11 -24.92
CA ALA A 425 11.01 -24.98 -24.62
C ALA A 425 11.66 -24.66 -23.27
N GLY A 426 11.69 -25.64 -22.37
CA GLY A 426 12.44 -25.62 -21.11
C GLY A 426 11.62 -25.22 -19.89
N GLY A 427 11.94 -25.86 -18.75
CA GLY A 427 11.55 -25.44 -17.40
C GLY A 427 10.15 -25.83 -16.94
N GLU A 428 10.03 -25.98 -15.61
CA GLU A 428 8.83 -25.75 -14.79
C GLU A 428 8.12 -26.96 -14.17
N VAL A 429 8.14 -26.92 -12.83
CA VAL A 429 7.46 -27.78 -11.87
C VAL A 429 6.11 -27.16 -11.54
N ILE A 430 5.03 -27.91 -11.73
CA ILE A 430 3.72 -27.58 -11.13
C ILE A 430 3.68 -28.31 -9.79
N ALA A 431 3.81 -27.58 -8.69
CA ALA A 431 3.57 -28.09 -7.34
C ALA A 431 2.21 -27.57 -6.86
N ALA A 432 1.21 -28.44 -6.89
CA ALA A 432 -0.14 -28.15 -6.44
C ALA A 432 -0.27 -28.50 -4.94
N GLY A 433 -0.39 -27.49 -4.07
CA GLY A 433 -0.56 -27.67 -2.63
C GLY A 433 -2.01 -27.44 -2.18
N ASP A 434 -2.55 -28.37 -1.38
CA ASP A 434 -3.87 -28.28 -0.71
C ASP A 434 -5.05 -27.97 -1.67
N LEU A 435 -5.09 -28.64 -2.83
CA LEU A 435 -6.25 -28.57 -3.74
C LEU A 435 -7.33 -29.58 -3.30
N THR A 436 -8.59 -29.15 -3.24
CA THR A 436 -9.73 -30.01 -2.84
C THR A 436 -10.57 -30.52 -4.04
N GLY A 437 -10.25 -30.10 -5.27
CA GLY A 437 -10.99 -30.44 -6.50
C GLY A 437 -10.16 -31.11 -7.61
N VAL A 438 -10.65 -31.06 -8.86
CA VAL A 438 -10.05 -31.74 -10.03
C VAL A 438 -8.97 -30.88 -10.67
N VAL A 439 -7.74 -31.39 -10.72
CA VAL A 439 -6.62 -30.72 -11.43
C VAL A 439 -6.57 -31.18 -12.88
N ALA A 440 -6.56 -30.26 -13.85
CA ALA A 440 -6.45 -30.59 -15.27
C ALA A 440 -5.30 -29.81 -15.92
N VAL A 441 -4.13 -30.43 -16.05
CA VAL A 441 -2.99 -29.81 -16.75
C VAL A 441 -2.99 -30.27 -18.21
N THR A 442 -2.99 -29.31 -19.15
CA THR A 442 -2.90 -29.58 -20.60
C THR A 442 -1.64 -28.94 -21.19
N PHE A 443 -0.88 -29.70 -21.97
CA PHE A 443 0.33 -29.20 -22.62
C PHE A 443 0.12 -29.11 -24.14
N ASP A 444 0.39 -27.94 -24.72
CA ASP A 444 0.34 -27.71 -26.17
C ASP A 444 1.76 -27.71 -26.77
N ALA A 445 2.16 -28.89 -27.23
CA ALA A 445 3.22 -29.24 -28.19
C ALA A 445 4.42 -28.29 -28.42
N TYR A 446 5.59 -28.64 -27.83
CA TYR A 446 6.91 -28.41 -28.43
C TYR A 446 7.83 -29.66 -28.28
N PRO A 447 8.65 -30.01 -29.29
CA PRO A 447 9.28 -31.33 -29.42
C PRO A 447 10.50 -31.62 -28.51
N PHE A 448 10.79 -30.78 -27.51
CA PHE A 448 11.92 -30.96 -26.58
C PHE A 448 11.53 -30.50 -25.17
N PHE A 449 10.90 -31.38 -24.39
CA PHE A 449 10.44 -31.04 -23.04
C PHE A 449 10.79 -32.12 -22.02
N THR A 450 11.24 -31.69 -20.84
CA THR A 450 11.35 -32.53 -19.63
C THR A 450 10.41 -31.89 -18.61
N ALA A 451 9.25 -32.52 -18.39
CA ALA A 451 8.29 -32.10 -17.38
C ALA A 451 8.58 -32.82 -16.07
N MET A 452 8.57 -32.10 -14.95
CA MET A 452 8.37 -32.71 -13.63
C MET A 452 7.05 -32.17 -13.08
N VAL A 453 6.04 -33.03 -12.97
CA VAL A 453 4.73 -32.64 -12.43
C VAL A 453 4.56 -33.34 -11.08
N ASP A 454 4.35 -32.55 -10.01
CA ASP A 454 4.21 -33.05 -8.64
C ASP A 454 2.81 -32.74 -8.08
N PHE A 455 1.97 -33.76 -8.03
CA PHE A 455 0.63 -33.67 -7.43
C PHE A 455 0.57 -34.19 -5.99
N SER A 456 1.70 -34.45 -5.33
CA SER A 456 1.72 -35.10 -4.01
C SER A 456 1.04 -34.31 -2.88
N GLY A 457 0.83 -33.00 -3.09
CA GLY A 457 0.10 -32.10 -2.19
C GLY A 457 -1.41 -31.98 -2.46
N VAL A 458 -1.93 -32.65 -3.49
CA VAL A 458 -3.35 -32.58 -3.89
C VAL A 458 -4.19 -33.56 -3.06
N THR A 459 -5.34 -33.09 -2.56
CA THR A 459 -6.27 -33.91 -1.76
C THR A 459 -7.51 -34.39 -2.53
N GLY A 460 -7.71 -33.94 -3.78
CA GLY A 460 -8.71 -34.40 -4.76
C GLY A 460 -8.13 -35.30 -5.87
N SER A 461 -8.94 -35.65 -6.88
CA SER A 461 -8.49 -36.44 -8.05
C SER A 461 -7.72 -35.58 -9.06
N ALA A 462 -6.58 -36.03 -9.58
CA ALA A 462 -5.85 -35.31 -10.61
C ALA A 462 -6.03 -35.97 -11.99
N THR A 463 -6.09 -35.14 -13.04
CA THR A 463 -6.07 -35.58 -14.44
C THR A 463 -4.96 -34.84 -15.17
N LEU A 464 -4.02 -35.62 -15.70
CA LEU A 464 -2.97 -35.13 -16.58
C LEU A 464 -3.36 -35.47 -18.03
N ASP A 465 -3.78 -34.47 -18.81
CA ASP A 465 -4.30 -34.66 -20.17
C ASP A 465 -3.40 -33.95 -21.19
N TYR A 466 -2.48 -34.68 -21.80
CA TYR A 466 -1.65 -34.19 -22.90
C TYR A 466 -2.46 -34.20 -24.21
N ARG A 467 -3.06 -33.06 -24.57
CA ARG A 467 -3.85 -32.92 -25.81
C ARG A 467 -2.98 -32.42 -26.97
N ALA A 468 -2.27 -33.30 -27.65
CA ALA A 468 -1.86 -33.00 -29.02
C ALA A 468 -3.11 -32.97 -29.91
N GLY A 469 -3.61 -31.78 -30.22
CA GLY A 469 -4.79 -31.60 -31.06
C GLY A 469 -4.69 -32.32 -32.40
N GLY A 470 -5.45 -33.40 -32.57
CA GLY A 470 -5.91 -33.89 -33.88
C GLY A 470 -4.87 -34.45 -34.86
N TYR A 471 -3.61 -34.61 -34.46
CA TYR A 471 -2.60 -35.31 -35.26
C TYR A 471 -1.99 -36.44 -34.43
N GLU A 472 -2.01 -37.67 -34.97
CA GLU A 472 -1.06 -38.70 -34.56
C GLU A 472 0.35 -38.15 -34.85
N SER A 473 0.96 -37.46 -33.90
CA SER A 473 2.28 -36.87 -34.08
C SER A 473 3.21 -37.24 -32.94
N VAL A 474 4.22 -37.98 -33.37
CA VAL A 474 5.51 -38.25 -32.73
C VAL A 474 6.04 -37.03 -31.97
N PHE A 475 6.23 -37.18 -30.66
CA PHE A 475 7.09 -36.34 -29.83
C PHE A 475 8.05 -37.26 -29.05
N THR A 476 9.24 -36.78 -28.71
CA THR A 476 10.34 -37.59 -28.15
C THR A 476 10.91 -36.89 -26.91
N GLY A 477 11.02 -37.57 -25.76
CA GLY A 477 11.57 -37.02 -24.51
C GLY A 477 11.52 -38.03 -23.34
N GLU A 478 11.95 -37.67 -22.13
CA GLU A 478 11.79 -38.48 -20.90
C GLU A 478 11.06 -37.63 -19.85
N SER A 479 9.95 -38.11 -19.26
CA SER A 479 9.12 -37.38 -18.28
C SER A 479 9.13 -38.04 -16.90
N ILE A 480 8.92 -37.27 -15.81
CA ILE A 480 8.70 -37.82 -14.46
C ILE A 480 7.34 -37.33 -13.93
N VAL A 481 6.44 -38.27 -13.61
CA VAL A 481 5.06 -38.00 -13.15
C VAL A 481 4.80 -38.72 -11.82
N ILE A 482 4.24 -38.00 -10.85
CA ILE A 482 3.82 -38.54 -9.55
C ILE A 482 2.36 -38.16 -9.31
N GLY A 483 1.47 -39.16 -9.19
CA GLY A 483 0.07 -38.99 -8.87
C GLY A 483 -0.18 -38.77 -7.36
N THR A 484 -1.46 -38.73 -7.01
CA THR A 484 -2.00 -38.27 -5.74
C THR A 484 -2.23 -39.43 -4.76
N LYS A 485 -3.09 -39.22 -3.75
CA LYS A 485 -3.58 -40.29 -2.87
C LYS A 485 -5.00 -40.76 -3.24
N ASN A 486 -5.54 -40.25 -4.35
CA ASN A 486 -6.86 -40.58 -4.88
C ASN A 486 -6.73 -41.18 -6.28
N ASP A 487 -7.84 -41.72 -6.80
CA ASP A 487 -7.92 -42.28 -8.14
C ASP A 487 -7.53 -41.26 -9.23
N ASP A 488 -6.43 -41.52 -9.94
CA ASP A 488 -5.89 -40.64 -10.96
C ASP A 488 -6.07 -41.18 -12.39
N VAL A 489 -6.06 -40.28 -13.38
CA VAL A 489 -5.96 -40.66 -14.80
C VAL A 489 -4.73 -39.99 -15.40
N ILE A 490 -3.71 -40.79 -15.70
CA ILE A 490 -2.40 -40.34 -16.20
C ILE A 490 -2.21 -40.82 -17.64
N ARG A 491 -1.83 -39.90 -18.53
CA ARG A 491 -1.44 -40.20 -19.92
C ARG A 491 -0.12 -39.50 -20.22
N THR A 492 0.86 -40.19 -20.79
CA THR A 492 2.13 -39.58 -21.21
C THR A 492 2.30 -39.60 -22.73
N ALA A 493 3.26 -38.82 -23.23
CA ALA A 493 3.63 -38.79 -24.65
C ALA A 493 4.73 -39.83 -24.95
N ARG A 494 5.07 -40.10 -26.22
CA ARG A 494 6.16 -41.06 -26.54
C ARG A 494 7.49 -40.58 -25.92
N GLY A 495 8.20 -41.47 -25.24
CA GLY A 495 9.38 -41.11 -24.46
C GLY A 495 9.95 -42.26 -23.63
N ASN A 496 10.92 -42.06 -22.74
CA ASN A 496 11.11 -43.01 -21.62
C ASN A 496 10.61 -42.31 -20.36
N ASP A 497 9.34 -42.50 -20.03
CA ASP A 497 8.74 -41.83 -18.87
C ASP A 497 9.03 -42.59 -17.56
N THR A 498 8.92 -41.92 -16.42
CA THR A 498 8.92 -42.51 -15.08
C THR A 498 7.65 -42.06 -14.36
N ILE A 499 6.70 -42.96 -14.18
CA ILE A 499 5.36 -42.67 -13.65
C ILE A 499 5.18 -43.37 -12.30
N THR A 500 4.62 -42.68 -11.30
CA THR A 500 4.17 -43.24 -10.03
C THR A 500 2.71 -42.86 -9.83
N GLY A 501 1.81 -43.85 -9.67
CA GLY A 501 0.36 -43.61 -9.56
C GLY A 501 -0.03 -42.96 -8.23
N GLY A 502 0.58 -43.44 -7.13
CA GLY A 502 0.27 -42.97 -5.79
C GLY A 502 -0.69 -43.91 -5.05
N ALA A 503 -1.53 -43.40 -4.15
CA ALA A 503 -2.60 -44.21 -3.56
C ALA A 503 -3.91 -43.94 -4.29
N GLY A 504 -4.87 -44.88 -4.30
CA GLY A 504 -6.09 -44.77 -5.10
C GLY A 504 -6.13 -45.79 -6.23
N ASP A 505 -7.29 -45.95 -6.88
CA ASP A 505 -7.46 -46.84 -8.03
C ASP A 505 -7.11 -46.08 -9.34
N ASP A 506 -5.85 -46.17 -9.79
CA ASP A 506 -5.33 -45.32 -10.86
C ASP A 506 -5.56 -45.90 -12.27
N ARG A 507 -5.69 -45.03 -13.28
CA ARG A 507 -5.63 -45.40 -14.70
C ARG A 507 -4.45 -44.75 -15.40
N ILE A 508 -3.60 -45.55 -16.03
CA ILE A 508 -2.36 -45.07 -16.65
C ILE A 508 -2.26 -45.56 -18.09
N ASP A 509 -2.30 -44.65 -19.05
CA ASP A 509 -2.17 -44.97 -20.48
C ASP A 509 -0.70 -44.75 -20.90
N LEU A 510 0.02 -45.86 -21.16
CA LEU A 510 1.45 -45.87 -21.49
C LEU A 510 1.71 -45.62 -22.98
N SER A 511 2.70 -44.78 -23.24
CA SER A 511 3.19 -44.37 -24.58
C SER A 511 4.67 -44.74 -24.83
N ASN A 512 5.48 -44.90 -23.77
CA ASN A 512 6.74 -45.67 -23.62
C ASN A 512 7.42 -45.27 -22.28
N GLY A 513 7.76 -46.21 -21.39
CA GLY A 513 8.46 -45.90 -20.13
C GLY A 513 8.32 -46.86 -18.96
N ASN A 514 8.84 -46.43 -17.80
CA ASN A 514 8.78 -47.12 -16.52
C ASN A 514 7.62 -46.59 -15.68
N PHE A 515 6.84 -47.47 -15.07
CA PHE A 515 5.72 -47.15 -14.19
C PHE A 515 5.81 -47.95 -12.88
N ARG A 516 5.44 -47.34 -11.76
CA ARG A 516 5.25 -48.01 -10.46
C ARG A 516 3.80 -47.91 -9.99
N GLY A 517 3.12 -49.05 -9.93
CA GLY A 517 1.84 -49.23 -9.23
C GLY A 517 2.09 -49.22 -7.73
N ASP A 518 1.44 -48.28 -7.05
CA ASP A 518 1.55 -48.11 -5.61
C ASP A 518 0.30 -48.70 -4.95
N TYR A 519 -0.50 -47.98 -4.15
CA TYR A 519 -1.64 -48.55 -3.41
C TYR A 519 -3.02 -48.29 -4.01
N GLY A 520 -3.57 -49.28 -4.70
CA GLY A 520 -4.99 -49.39 -5.02
C GLY A 520 -5.25 -50.56 -5.97
N SER A 521 -6.30 -50.45 -6.77
CA SER A 521 -6.63 -51.33 -7.90
C SER A 521 -6.30 -50.60 -9.20
N ASP A 522 -5.04 -50.70 -9.64
CA ASP A 522 -4.55 -49.87 -10.74
C ASP A 522 -4.82 -50.51 -12.11
N ARG A 523 -5.08 -49.69 -13.12
CA ARG A 523 -5.25 -50.09 -14.51
C ARG A 523 -4.18 -49.48 -15.40
N VAL A 524 -3.28 -50.32 -15.89
CA VAL A 524 -2.23 -49.94 -16.86
C VAL A 524 -2.68 -50.30 -18.27
N VAL A 525 -2.81 -49.32 -19.15
CA VAL A 525 -3.22 -49.51 -20.54
C VAL A 525 -2.02 -49.37 -21.45
N VAL A 526 -1.73 -50.43 -22.19
CA VAL A 526 -0.59 -50.46 -23.11
C VAL A 526 -1.11 -50.24 -24.53
N GLY A 527 -0.81 -49.08 -25.10
CA GLY A 527 -1.24 -48.70 -26.45
C GLY A 527 -0.25 -49.13 -27.55
N PRO A 528 -0.66 -49.18 -28.83
CA PRO A 528 0.24 -49.49 -29.95
C PRO A 528 1.40 -48.50 -30.06
N GLY A 529 2.63 -49.01 -30.20
CA GLY A 529 3.83 -48.18 -30.28
C GLY A 529 4.33 -47.67 -28.93
N SER A 530 3.97 -48.36 -27.83
CA SER A 530 4.45 -48.08 -26.48
C SER A 530 5.91 -48.47 -26.23
N GLY A 531 6.61 -49.10 -27.18
CA GLY A 531 8.00 -49.48 -26.98
C GLY A 531 8.19 -50.53 -25.88
N HIS A 532 9.19 -50.34 -25.03
CA HIS A 532 9.59 -51.33 -24.02
C HIS A 532 9.33 -50.79 -22.62
N ASP A 533 8.16 -51.14 -22.10
CA ASP A 533 7.67 -50.63 -20.82
C ASP A 533 8.11 -51.50 -19.64
N GLN A 534 8.27 -50.89 -18.47
CA GLN A 534 8.49 -51.61 -17.20
C GLN A 534 7.43 -51.22 -16.18
N LEU A 535 6.83 -52.22 -15.54
CA LEU A 535 5.80 -52.05 -14.52
C LEU A 535 6.31 -52.63 -13.19
N PHE A 536 6.48 -51.77 -12.19
CA PHE A 536 6.87 -52.11 -10.83
C PHE A 536 5.65 -52.10 -9.90
N GLY A 537 5.69 -52.90 -8.83
CA GLY A 537 4.66 -52.85 -7.78
C GLY A 537 3.32 -53.49 -8.13
N PHE A 538 3.24 -54.21 -9.26
CA PHE A 538 2.02 -54.88 -9.72
C PHE A 538 1.47 -55.90 -8.71
N ARG A 539 0.16 -55.85 -8.47
CA ARG A 539 -0.58 -56.70 -7.52
C ARG A 539 -1.45 -57.72 -8.25
N PRO A 540 -0.95 -58.96 -8.42
CA PRO A 540 -1.75 -60.01 -9.04
C PRO A 540 -2.92 -60.46 -8.16
N GLY A 541 -3.97 -61.00 -8.77
CA GLY A 541 -5.14 -61.53 -8.07
C GLY A 541 -6.49 -61.16 -8.70
N ALA A 542 -7.55 -61.44 -7.95
CA ALA A 542 -8.95 -61.36 -8.38
C ALA A 542 -9.89 -60.68 -7.34
N GLY A 543 -9.31 -60.05 -6.30
CA GLY A 543 -10.02 -59.40 -5.19
C GLY A 543 -9.75 -57.89 -5.13
N PRO A 544 -10.43 -57.11 -4.28
CA PRO A 544 -10.24 -55.65 -4.21
C PRO A 544 -8.75 -55.28 -4.00
N GLY A 545 -8.23 -54.30 -4.75
CA GLY A 545 -6.83 -53.89 -4.71
C GLY A 545 -5.88 -54.75 -5.56
N HIS A 546 -6.40 -55.48 -6.56
CA HIS A 546 -5.57 -56.10 -7.60
C HIS A 546 -5.44 -55.18 -8.81
N ASP A 547 -4.33 -55.29 -9.51
CA ASP A 547 -4.03 -54.47 -10.66
C ASP A 547 -4.38 -55.20 -11.96
N VAL A 548 -4.64 -54.42 -13.00
CA VAL A 548 -5.07 -54.88 -14.32
C VAL A 548 -4.20 -54.27 -15.41
N ILE A 549 -3.71 -55.12 -16.31
CA ILE A 549 -3.01 -54.70 -17.53
C ILE A 549 -3.97 -54.82 -18.71
N ASP A 550 -4.33 -53.70 -19.31
CA ASP A 550 -5.17 -53.64 -20.49
C ASP A 550 -4.33 -53.78 -21.76
N LEU A 551 -4.43 -54.96 -22.37
CA LEU A 551 -3.74 -55.35 -23.60
C LEU A 551 -4.69 -55.43 -24.80
N SER A 552 -5.90 -54.85 -24.68
CA SER A 552 -6.93 -54.91 -25.72
C SER A 552 -6.48 -54.31 -27.06
N ALA A 553 -5.42 -53.48 -27.08
CA ALA A 553 -4.85 -52.98 -28.32
C ALA A 553 -4.07 -54.03 -29.15
N TYR A 554 -3.66 -55.15 -28.55
CA TYR A 554 -2.70 -56.12 -29.14
C TYR A 554 -3.31 -57.48 -29.52
N GLY A 555 -4.65 -57.61 -29.48
CA GLY A 555 -5.34 -58.78 -29.99
C GLY A 555 -5.29 -60.04 -29.11
N PHE A 556 -4.86 -59.91 -27.85
CA PHE A 556 -4.93 -60.98 -26.86
C PHE A 556 -6.39 -61.18 -26.41
N SER A 557 -6.89 -62.41 -26.55
CA SER A 557 -8.26 -62.80 -26.18
C SER A 557 -8.32 -63.73 -24.97
N SER A 558 -7.17 -64.09 -24.37
CA SER A 558 -7.11 -64.97 -23.20
C SER A 558 -5.75 -64.94 -22.49
N LEU A 559 -5.75 -65.29 -21.19
CA LEU A 559 -4.53 -65.47 -20.40
C LEU A 559 -3.55 -66.45 -21.06
N ALA A 560 -4.04 -67.53 -21.66
CA ALA A 560 -3.18 -68.52 -22.30
C ALA A 560 -2.34 -67.92 -23.45
N GLN A 561 -2.90 -66.97 -24.19
CA GLN A 561 -2.14 -66.26 -25.24
C GLN A 561 -1.11 -65.31 -24.64
N VAL A 562 -1.46 -64.60 -23.57
CA VAL A 562 -0.52 -63.73 -22.84
C VAL A 562 0.66 -64.55 -22.29
N LEU A 563 0.38 -65.68 -21.63
CA LEU A 563 1.42 -66.56 -21.09
C LEU A 563 2.31 -67.18 -22.17
N ASN A 564 1.78 -67.48 -23.36
CA ASN A 564 2.58 -67.95 -24.49
C ASN A 564 3.49 -66.87 -25.08
N ALA A 565 3.10 -65.60 -24.94
CA ALA A 565 3.88 -64.45 -25.37
C ALA A 565 4.83 -63.92 -24.28
N ALA A 566 4.79 -64.52 -23.10
CA ALA A 566 5.56 -64.10 -21.95
C ALA A 566 6.81 -64.98 -21.74
N GLU A 567 7.89 -64.35 -21.33
CA GLU A 567 9.17 -65.00 -20.99
C GLU A 567 9.72 -64.43 -19.67
N GLY A 568 10.44 -65.27 -18.92
CA GLY A 568 11.12 -64.81 -17.71
C GLY A 568 12.35 -63.98 -18.09
N ASP A 569 12.42 -62.73 -17.65
CA ASP A 569 13.53 -61.81 -17.94
C ASP A 569 14.57 -61.82 -16.81
N GLY A 570 15.06 -63.01 -16.47
CA GLY A 570 16.09 -63.19 -15.45
C GLY A 570 15.69 -62.69 -14.05
N ALA A 571 16.42 -61.70 -13.52
CA ALA A 571 16.24 -61.13 -12.18
C ALA A 571 15.20 -59.99 -12.12
N TYR A 572 14.58 -59.63 -13.26
CA TYR A 572 13.79 -58.41 -13.40
C TYR A 572 12.26 -58.63 -13.56
N GLY A 573 11.76 -59.88 -13.57
CA GLY A 573 10.32 -60.20 -13.64
C GLY A 573 9.89 -60.98 -14.88
N ILE A 574 8.66 -60.74 -15.36
CA ILE A 574 8.07 -61.37 -16.55
C ILE A 574 7.89 -60.35 -17.68
N ARG A 575 8.55 -60.60 -18.81
CA ARG A 575 8.37 -59.80 -20.03
C ARG A 575 7.29 -60.41 -20.90
N ILE A 576 6.28 -59.63 -21.25
CA ILE A 576 5.22 -59.99 -22.19
C ILE A 576 5.52 -59.31 -23.51
N GLN A 577 5.85 -60.09 -24.53
CA GLN A 577 6.06 -59.58 -25.89
C GLN A 577 4.70 -59.30 -26.53
N LEU A 578 4.44 -58.05 -26.91
CA LEU A 578 3.13 -57.63 -27.42
C LEU A 578 3.08 -57.71 -28.96
N ASP A 579 4.14 -57.26 -29.63
CA ASP A 579 4.36 -57.43 -31.06
C ASP A 579 5.88 -57.42 -31.40
N GLY A 580 6.27 -57.14 -32.65
CA GLY A 580 7.69 -57.09 -33.05
C GLY A 580 8.49 -55.90 -32.51
N ALA A 581 7.82 -54.87 -31.96
CA ALA A 581 8.42 -53.62 -31.50
C ALA A 581 8.08 -53.27 -30.04
N ASN A 582 7.03 -53.87 -29.47
CA ASN A 582 6.47 -53.48 -28.17
C ASN A 582 6.50 -54.64 -27.16
N SER A 583 6.83 -54.34 -25.90
CA SER A 583 6.78 -55.29 -24.78
C SER A 583 6.54 -54.58 -23.45
N ILE A 584 5.86 -55.24 -22.51
CA ILE A 584 5.81 -54.80 -21.12
C ILE A 584 6.50 -55.80 -20.21
N THR A 585 7.40 -55.33 -19.34
CA THR A 585 8.07 -56.14 -18.32
C THR A 585 7.43 -55.85 -16.97
N VAL A 586 6.74 -56.84 -16.41
CA VAL A 586 6.14 -56.74 -15.07
C VAL A 586 7.18 -57.24 -14.07
N ALA A 587 7.69 -56.33 -13.25
CA ALA A 587 8.74 -56.59 -12.28
C ALA A 587 8.24 -57.33 -11.04
N ASP A 588 9.16 -58.04 -10.38
CA ASP A 588 8.96 -58.70 -9.08
C ASP A 588 7.77 -59.68 -9.00
N ILE A 589 7.32 -60.22 -10.13
CA ILE A 589 6.27 -61.24 -10.23
C ILE A 589 6.79 -62.52 -10.91
N SER A 590 6.16 -63.64 -10.64
CA SER A 590 6.35 -64.92 -11.32
C SER A 590 5.17 -65.29 -12.22
N MET A 591 5.44 -66.08 -13.26
CA MET A 591 4.46 -66.39 -14.31
C MET A 591 3.19 -67.08 -13.80
N ASN A 592 3.27 -67.80 -12.68
CA ASN A 592 2.15 -68.49 -12.03
C ASN A 592 1.28 -67.59 -11.15
N GLU A 593 1.65 -66.33 -10.95
CA GLU A 593 0.86 -65.36 -10.19
C GLU A 593 -0.15 -64.62 -11.07
N PHE A 594 0.05 -64.61 -12.39
CA PHE A 594 -0.94 -64.05 -13.32
C PHE A 594 -2.23 -64.84 -13.36
N THR A 595 -3.35 -64.13 -13.23
CA THR A 595 -4.71 -64.67 -13.42
C THR A 595 -5.40 -64.01 -14.61
N ALA A 596 -6.56 -64.55 -15.01
CA ALA A 596 -7.33 -63.94 -16.09
C ALA A 596 -7.88 -62.56 -15.72
N ASP A 597 -8.11 -62.32 -14.42
CA ASP A 597 -8.62 -61.05 -13.90
C ASP A 597 -7.57 -59.93 -13.95
N ASN A 598 -6.29 -60.27 -14.08
CA ASN A 598 -5.18 -59.33 -14.19
C ASN A 598 -5.02 -58.71 -15.58
N PHE A 599 -5.86 -59.08 -16.55
CA PHE A 599 -5.75 -58.59 -17.92
C PHE A 599 -7.10 -58.19 -18.49
N VAL A 600 -7.12 -57.12 -19.27
CA VAL A 600 -8.25 -56.83 -20.18
C VAL A 600 -7.93 -57.38 -21.56
N PHE A 601 -8.84 -58.21 -22.07
CA PHE A 601 -8.76 -58.85 -23.39
C PHE A 601 -9.67 -58.15 -24.41
N ILE A 602 -9.45 -58.42 -25.70
CA ILE A 602 -10.35 -57.98 -26.81
C ILE A 602 -11.67 -58.74 -26.89
#